data_AF-A1B1D8-F1
#
_entry.id   AF-A1B1D8-F1
#
_cell.length_a   1.000
_cell.length_b   1.000
_cell.length_c   1.000
_cell.angle_alpha   90.00
_cell.angle_beta   90.00
_cell.angle_gamma   90.00
#
_symmetry.space_group_name_H-M   'P 1'
#
loop_
_entity.id
_entity.type
_entity.pdbx_description
1 polymer ?
#
loop_
_entity_poly.entity_id
_entity_poly.type
_entity_poly.pdbx_seq_one_letter_code
_entity_poly.pdbx_strand_id
1 'polypeptide(L)'
;MQWNTRTPINTLCMRQVLTAYNDLLAQTFIDIPTLEQPWVVRQDNRGKDIRVAVGPRHQLVRRIFSRGSWEMNGRFYGPWWQGLNSKLRSQIFINDTPTVEIDFKAMHIQILAAQQGVELPPDPYELPPGQFPDTDPDEQRRLVKQLVLTALNAKDTRSACSAFREGLKAGHPGKHLKNTSLQKTINTFSEHVPALADSLCSDVGIRLMFTDSQIMERVITHCTLLGLPVLTIHDSAIIPYTHSKVLEEAMKQAAVEVVGREIPLEAKALGLDHDSWKDDPVYVRLDFQTYRETERCEGYLTRLKEWENTTGREVVPFNIL
;
A
#
# COMPACT_ATOMS: atom_id res chain seq x y z
N MET A 1 20.30 -24.49 -28.09
CA MET A 1 19.40 -23.62 -27.31
C MET A 1 18.02 -23.64 -27.97
N GLN A 2 17.14 -24.51 -27.50
CA GLN A 2 15.74 -24.48 -27.91
C GLN A 2 15.05 -23.39 -27.08
N TRP A 3 14.59 -22.34 -27.75
CA TRP A 3 13.69 -21.37 -27.15
C TRP A 3 12.37 -22.08 -26.86
N ASN A 4 12.03 -22.24 -25.59
CA ASN A 4 10.77 -22.84 -25.17
C ASN A 4 9.63 -21.86 -25.49
N THR A 5 9.04 -21.98 -26.67
CA THR A 5 8.01 -21.10 -27.25
C THR A 5 6.62 -21.38 -26.68
N ARG A 6 6.48 -21.33 -25.36
CA ARG A 6 5.18 -21.27 -24.69
C ARG A 6 5.26 -20.31 -23.52
N THR A 7 5.08 -19.03 -23.80
CA THR A 7 4.66 -18.04 -22.81
C THR A 7 3.40 -18.61 -22.12
N PRO A 8 3.43 -18.94 -20.82
CA PRO A 8 2.28 -19.56 -20.16
C PRO A 8 1.05 -18.66 -20.33
N ILE A 9 -0.13 -19.22 -20.62
CA ILE A 9 -1.39 -18.46 -20.84
C ILE A 9 -1.60 -17.37 -19.77
N ASN A 10 -1.18 -17.67 -18.53
CA ASN A 10 -1.22 -16.75 -17.41
C ASN A 10 -0.47 -15.43 -17.68
N THR A 11 0.72 -15.48 -18.28
CA THR A 11 1.53 -14.27 -18.56
C THR A 11 0.97 -13.37 -19.66
N LEU A 12 0.15 -13.89 -20.57
CA LEU A 12 -0.58 -13.08 -21.56
C LEU A 12 -1.70 -12.28 -20.86
N CYS A 13 -2.46 -12.94 -19.98
CA CYS A 13 -3.48 -12.28 -19.15
C CYS A 13 -2.85 -11.18 -18.28
N MET A 14 -1.75 -11.49 -17.57
CA MET A 14 -1.03 -10.50 -16.76
C MET A 14 -0.59 -9.28 -17.58
N ARG A 15 -0.14 -9.51 -18.83
CA ARG A 15 0.24 -8.42 -19.72
C ARG A 15 -0.96 -7.57 -20.11
N GLN A 16 -2.10 -8.18 -20.44
CA GLN A 16 -3.32 -7.44 -20.78
C GLN A 16 -3.79 -6.55 -19.62
N VAL A 17 -3.84 -7.09 -18.40
CA VAL A 17 -4.17 -6.31 -17.20
C VAL A 17 -3.19 -5.14 -17.02
N LEU A 18 -1.89 -5.41 -17.10
CA LEU A 18 -0.87 -4.38 -16.92
C LEU A 18 -0.89 -3.32 -18.02
N THR A 19 -1.18 -3.69 -19.27
CA THR A 19 -1.32 -2.77 -20.39
C THR A 19 -2.54 -1.87 -20.18
N ALA A 20 -3.72 -2.45 -19.95
CA ALA A 20 -4.94 -1.67 -19.71
C ALA A 20 -4.80 -0.72 -18.52
N TYR A 21 -4.15 -1.17 -17.45
CA TYR A 21 -3.89 -0.34 -16.28
C TYR A 21 -2.95 0.83 -16.58
N ASN A 22 -1.83 0.58 -17.26
CA ASN A 22 -0.90 1.64 -17.66
C ASN A 22 -1.52 2.60 -18.68
N ASP A 23 -2.35 2.11 -19.59
CA ASP A 23 -3.06 2.94 -20.57
C ASP A 23 -4.03 3.90 -19.87
N LEU A 24 -4.76 3.42 -18.84
CA LEU A 24 -5.62 4.26 -18.01
C LEU A 24 -4.80 5.31 -17.23
N LEU A 25 -3.70 4.90 -16.60
CA LEU A 25 -2.82 5.82 -15.85
C LEU A 25 -2.22 6.90 -16.76
N ALA A 26 -1.74 6.54 -17.96
CA ALA A 26 -1.20 7.49 -18.93
C ALA A 26 -2.24 8.54 -19.39
N GLN A 27 -3.52 8.19 -19.29
CA GLN A 27 -4.68 9.02 -19.61
C GLN A 27 -5.27 9.74 -18.39
N THR A 28 -4.59 9.70 -17.24
CA THR A 28 -5.02 10.33 -15.99
C THR A 28 -4.03 11.42 -15.58
N PHE A 29 -4.53 12.60 -15.21
CA PHE A 29 -3.70 13.64 -14.62
C PHE A 29 -3.49 13.33 -13.13
N ILE A 30 -2.25 13.06 -12.73
CA ILE A 30 -1.90 12.69 -11.35
C ILE A 30 -0.75 13.58 -10.90
N ASP A 31 -1.00 14.43 -9.91
CA ASP A 31 -0.06 15.46 -9.45
C ASP A 31 -0.38 15.88 -7.99
N ILE A 32 0.35 16.85 -7.46
CA ILE A 32 0.17 17.44 -6.13
C ILE A 32 -0.14 18.94 -6.30
N PRO A 33 -1.29 19.47 -5.84
CA PRO A 33 -1.71 20.85 -6.09
C PRO A 33 -0.74 21.94 -5.64
N THR A 34 -0.03 21.69 -4.54
CA THR A 34 0.90 22.64 -3.91
C THR A 34 2.30 22.60 -4.49
N LEU A 35 2.52 21.79 -5.53
CA LEU A 35 3.85 21.46 -6.01
C LEU A 35 4.29 22.39 -7.13
N GLU A 36 5.12 23.39 -6.80
CA GLU A 36 5.59 24.38 -7.77
C GLU A 36 6.51 23.78 -8.84
N GLN A 37 7.43 22.92 -8.41
CA GLN A 37 8.35 22.24 -9.30
C GLN A 37 7.99 20.75 -9.40
N PRO A 38 8.10 20.06 -10.55
CA PRO A 38 7.66 18.67 -10.75
C PRO A 38 8.53 17.61 -10.03
N TRP A 39 8.84 17.84 -8.76
CA TRP A 39 9.55 16.92 -7.89
C TRP A 39 9.33 17.27 -6.43
N VAL A 40 9.29 16.25 -5.59
CA VAL A 40 9.32 16.40 -4.14
C VAL A 40 10.67 15.96 -3.59
N VAL A 41 11.03 16.47 -2.42
CA VAL A 41 12.20 16.04 -1.67
C VAL A 41 11.75 15.22 -0.47
N ARG A 42 12.35 14.05 -0.28
CA ARG A 42 12.16 13.22 0.91
C ARG A 42 13.51 12.81 1.47
N GLN A 43 13.54 12.49 2.76
CA GLN A 43 14.72 11.87 3.36
C GLN A 43 14.66 10.34 3.28
N ASP A 44 15.80 9.71 3.02
CA ASP A 44 15.95 8.27 3.18
C ASP A 44 16.17 7.88 4.66
N ASN A 45 16.31 6.58 4.92
CA ASN A 45 16.52 6.05 6.27
C ASN A 45 17.87 6.50 6.90
N ARG A 46 18.77 7.10 6.12
CA ARG A 46 20.05 7.66 6.53
C ARG A 46 20.02 9.19 6.64
N GLY A 47 18.86 9.82 6.42
CA GLY A 47 18.68 11.27 6.47
C GLY A 47 19.15 12.01 5.22
N LYS A 48 19.46 11.30 4.13
CA LYS A 48 19.87 11.92 2.86
C LYS A 48 18.65 12.35 2.08
N ASP A 49 18.67 13.59 1.58
CA ASP A 49 17.66 14.10 0.66
C ASP A 49 17.70 13.36 -0.68
N ILE A 50 16.54 12.87 -1.08
CA ILE A 50 16.27 12.22 -2.36
C ILE A 50 15.17 13.00 -3.05
N ARG A 51 15.47 13.43 -4.28
CA ARG A 51 14.50 14.05 -5.17
C ARG A 51 13.70 12.97 -5.90
N VAL A 52 12.38 13.04 -5.81
CA VAL A 52 11.45 12.16 -6.53
C VAL A 52 10.72 13.01 -7.56
N ALA A 53 10.95 12.73 -8.84
CA ALA A 53 10.25 13.42 -9.93
C ALA A 53 8.77 13.03 -9.96
N VAL A 54 7.90 14.01 -10.16
CA VAL A 54 6.44 13.88 -10.19
C VAL A 54 5.96 14.15 -11.61
N GLY A 55 4.97 13.40 -12.07
CA GLY A 55 4.30 13.62 -13.36
C GLY A 55 4.33 12.42 -14.30
N PRO A 56 3.77 12.58 -15.52
CA PRO A 56 3.39 11.48 -16.41
C PRO A 56 4.55 10.58 -16.85
N ARG A 57 5.77 11.14 -16.97
CA ARG A 57 6.97 10.37 -17.36
C ARG A 57 7.43 9.35 -16.30
N HIS A 58 6.88 9.42 -15.09
CA HIS A 58 7.27 8.59 -13.96
C HIS A 58 6.12 7.74 -13.40
N GLN A 59 5.08 7.45 -14.20
CA GLN A 59 3.89 6.70 -13.79
C GLN A 59 3.86 5.23 -14.25
N LEU A 60 4.85 4.80 -15.05
CA LEU A 60 4.86 3.44 -15.61
C LEU A 60 4.92 2.38 -14.50
N VAL A 61 3.92 1.51 -14.48
CA VAL A 61 3.82 0.37 -13.59
C VAL A 61 4.36 -0.88 -14.26
N ARG A 62 5.11 -1.68 -13.49
CA ARG A 62 5.67 -2.97 -13.87
C ARG A 62 5.30 -4.00 -12.83
N ARG A 63 5.03 -5.23 -13.26
CA ARG A 63 4.87 -6.36 -12.35
C ARG A 63 6.20 -7.09 -12.20
N ILE A 64 6.67 -7.29 -10.97
CA ILE A 64 7.99 -7.88 -10.69
C ILE A 64 7.84 -9.20 -9.95
N PHE A 65 8.33 -10.26 -10.57
CA PHE A 65 8.51 -11.57 -9.95
C PHE A 65 9.96 -11.76 -9.52
N SER A 66 10.19 -12.61 -8.53
CA SER A 66 11.51 -12.76 -7.90
C SER A 66 11.89 -14.23 -7.75
N ARG A 67 13.16 -14.49 -7.41
CA ARG A 67 13.67 -15.86 -7.15
C ARG A 67 13.47 -16.85 -8.31
N GLY A 68 13.39 -16.35 -9.55
CA GLY A 68 13.16 -17.19 -10.73
C GLY A 68 11.80 -17.90 -10.75
N SER A 69 10.82 -17.44 -9.97
CA SER A 69 9.51 -18.07 -9.86
C SER A 69 8.38 -17.05 -10.06
N TRP A 70 7.31 -17.47 -10.74
CA TRP A 70 6.08 -16.69 -10.93
C TRP A 70 5.18 -16.68 -9.69
N GLU A 71 5.55 -17.39 -8.63
CA GLU A 71 4.80 -17.49 -7.36
C GLU A 71 5.52 -16.74 -6.22
N MET A 72 6.48 -15.89 -6.57
CA MET A 72 7.34 -15.16 -5.63
C MET A 72 7.33 -13.68 -6.00
N ASN A 73 6.99 -12.82 -5.03
CA ASN A 73 6.77 -11.39 -5.20
C ASN A 73 5.50 -11.04 -5.99
N GLY A 74 5.56 -10.86 -7.31
CA GLY A 74 4.39 -10.55 -8.15
C GLY A 74 3.80 -9.14 -7.99
N ARG A 75 4.32 -8.29 -7.10
CA ARG A 75 3.78 -6.95 -6.84
C ARG A 75 4.01 -5.97 -8.01
N PHE A 76 3.25 -4.89 -7.98
CA PHE A 76 3.30 -3.79 -8.94
C PHE A 76 4.25 -2.68 -8.44
N TYR A 77 5.18 -2.26 -9.29
CA TYR A 77 6.28 -1.34 -8.97
C TYR A 77 6.51 -0.29 -10.05
N GLY A 78 7.20 0.79 -9.70
CA GLY A 78 7.73 1.77 -10.65
C GLY A 78 7.18 3.20 -10.53
N PRO A 79 5.88 3.43 -10.26
CA PRO A 79 5.33 4.77 -10.32
C PRO A 79 5.81 5.65 -9.15
N TRP A 80 5.93 6.96 -9.40
CA TRP A 80 6.56 7.91 -8.49
C TRP A 80 5.90 7.99 -7.10
N TRP A 81 4.59 7.76 -7.01
CA TRP A 81 3.86 7.81 -5.73
C TRP A 81 4.31 6.72 -4.74
N GLN A 82 4.84 5.60 -5.21
CA GLN A 82 5.41 4.56 -4.33
C GLN A 82 6.70 5.03 -3.64
N GLY A 83 7.36 6.04 -4.19
CA GLY A 83 8.52 6.68 -3.59
C GLY A 83 8.17 7.66 -2.47
N LEU A 84 6.89 7.95 -2.24
CA LEU A 84 6.46 8.99 -1.30
C LEU A 84 6.13 8.44 0.08
N ASN A 85 6.37 9.24 1.12
CA ASN A 85 5.86 8.96 2.46
C ASN A 85 4.34 9.23 2.54
N SER A 86 3.68 8.74 3.58
CA SER A 86 2.22 8.86 3.74
C SER A 86 1.73 10.31 3.69
N LYS A 87 2.47 11.24 4.31
CA LYS A 87 2.14 12.68 4.31
C LYS A 87 2.15 13.30 2.91
N LEU A 88 3.10 12.90 2.06
CA LEU A 88 3.16 13.39 0.68
C LEU A 88 2.12 12.67 -0.20
N ARG A 89 1.88 11.37 0.04
CA ARG A 89 0.84 10.62 -0.68
C ARG A 89 -0.56 11.17 -0.43
N SER A 90 -0.86 11.61 0.79
CA SER A 90 -2.18 12.20 1.12
C SER A 90 -2.48 13.52 0.41
N GLN A 91 -1.50 14.11 -0.28
CA GLN A 91 -1.65 15.36 -1.04
C GLN A 91 -1.81 15.10 -2.55
N ILE A 92 -1.80 13.84 -2.99
CA ILE A 92 -1.96 13.49 -4.40
C ILE A 92 -3.40 13.78 -4.82
N PHE A 93 -3.55 14.44 -5.96
CA PHE A 93 -4.82 14.60 -6.67
C PHE A 93 -4.81 13.71 -7.90
N ILE A 94 -6.00 13.22 -8.27
CA ILE A 94 -6.25 12.47 -9.51
C ILE A 94 -7.33 13.24 -10.23
N ASN A 95 -7.05 13.67 -11.47
CA ASN A 95 -7.93 14.51 -12.29
C ASN A 95 -8.47 15.71 -11.48
N ASP A 96 -7.54 16.45 -10.86
CA ASP A 96 -7.82 17.62 -10.01
C ASP A 96 -8.78 17.36 -8.84
N THR A 97 -8.97 16.10 -8.45
CA THR A 97 -9.84 15.70 -7.33
C THR A 97 -9.00 15.15 -6.17
N PRO A 98 -9.28 15.55 -4.91
CA PRO A 98 -8.63 15.00 -3.72
C PRO A 98 -8.77 13.48 -3.63
N THR A 99 -7.80 12.82 -3.00
CA THR A 99 -7.77 11.36 -2.91
C THR A 99 -7.85 10.83 -1.48
N VAL A 100 -8.10 9.54 -1.35
CA VAL A 100 -7.97 8.79 -0.10
C VAL A 100 -7.11 7.55 -0.34
N GLU A 101 -6.24 7.22 0.62
CA GLU A 101 -5.51 5.96 0.66
C GLU A 101 -6.27 4.97 1.56
N ILE A 102 -6.51 3.76 1.05
CA ILE A 102 -7.14 2.66 1.79
C ILE A 102 -6.16 1.49 1.84
N ASP A 103 -5.86 0.99 3.04
CA ASP A 103 -4.92 -0.09 3.29
C ASP A 103 -5.57 -1.33 3.93
N PHE A 104 -5.03 -2.51 3.61
CA PHE A 104 -5.35 -3.72 4.34
C PHE A 104 -4.69 -3.70 5.74
N LYS A 105 -5.46 -3.96 6.79
CA LYS A 105 -4.94 -4.10 8.15
C LYS A 105 -4.25 -5.46 8.31
N ALA A 106 -2.97 -5.41 8.65
CA ALA A 106 -2.16 -6.60 8.97
C ALA A 106 -2.18 -7.69 7.87
N MET A 107 -2.15 -7.27 6.60
CA MET A 107 -2.32 -8.11 5.42
C MET A 107 -1.65 -9.50 5.49
N HIS A 108 -0.34 -9.55 5.77
CA HIS A 108 0.41 -10.82 5.79
C HIS A 108 -0.04 -11.78 6.89
N ILE A 109 -0.38 -11.26 8.08
CA ILE A 109 -0.91 -12.06 9.18
C ILE A 109 -2.31 -12.57 8.83
N GLN A 110 -3.13 -11.72 8.19
CA GLN A 110 -4.47 -12.08 7.77
C GLN A 110 -4.48 -13.16 6.67
N ILE A 111 -3.54 -13.10 5.72
CA ILE A 111 -3.35 -14.15 4.70
C ILE A 111 -2.97 -15.47 5.37
N LEU A 112 -1.99 -15.47 6.27
CA LEU A 112 -1.55 -16.70 6.94
C LEU A 112 -2.68 -17.32 7.78
N ALA A 113 -3.42 -16.50 8.53
CA ALA A 113 -4.54 -16.99 9.30
C ALA A 113 -5.67 -17.53 8.42
N ALA A 114 -5.89 -16.98 7.22
CA ALA A 114 -6.84 -17.52 6.25
C ALA A 114 -6.39 -18.91 5.77
N GLN A 115 -5.10 -19.06 5.46
CA GLN A 115 -4.52 -20.33 5.02
C GLN A 115 -4.60 -21.43 6.08
N GLN A 116 -4.55 -21.06 7.36
CA GLN A 116 -4.67 -21.99 8.50
C GLN A 116 -6.13 -22.18 8.97
N GLY A 117 -7.09 -21.45 8.41
CA GLY A 117 -8.49 -21.51 8.83
C GLY A 117 -8.73 -21.03 10.26
N VAL A 118 -7.93 -20.07 10.75
CA VAL A 118 -8.01 -19.55 12.12
C VAL A 118 -8.46 -18.09 12.15
N GLU A 119 -9.14 -17.72 13.23
CA GLU A 119 -9.43 -16.33 13.54
C GLU A 119 -8.26 -15.71 14.32
N LEU A 120 -8.00 -14.42 14.06
CA LEU A 120 -6.99 -13.67 14.79
C LEU A 120 -7.63 -12.95 15.98
N PRO A 121 -6.87 -12.67 17.05
CA PRO A 121 -7.28 -11.69 18.02
C PRO A 121 -7.49 -10.31 17.35
N PRO A 122 -8.25 -9.38 17.98
CA PRO A 122 -8.51 -8.05 17.42
C PRO A 122 -7.23 -7.32 17.00
N ASP A 123 -6.16 -7.49 17.80
CA ASP A 123 -4.83 -7.02 17.46
C ASP A 123 -3.77 -8.13 17.66
N PRO A 124 -3.26 -8.75 16.59
CA PRO A 124 -2.27 -9.82 16.72
C PRO A 124 -0.92 -9.35 17.24
N TYR A 125 -0.67 -8.04 17.27
CA TYR A 125 0.61 -7.47 17.74
C TYR A 125 0.55 -6.99 19.19
N GLU A 126 -0.62 -7.03 19.83
CA GLU A 126 -0.79 -6.64 21.23
C GLU A 126 -0.37 -7.80 22.15
N LEU A 127 0.91 -7.79 22.53
CA LEU A 127 1.49 -8.76 23.45
C LEU A 127 1.51 -8.23 24.89
N PRO A 128 1.61 -9.11 25.91
CA PRO A 128 1.76 -8.69 27.30
C PRO A 128 2.89 -7.66 27.49
N PRO A 129 2.76 -6.70 28.42
CA PRO A 129 3.79 -5.68 28.68
C PRO A 129 5.19 -6.25 28.96
N GLY A 130 6.22 -5.46 28.66
CA GLY A 130 7.61 -5.81 28.96
C GLY A 130 8.28 -6.70 27.91
N GLN A 131 7.79 -6.69 26.67
CA GLN A 131 8.52 -7.30 25.54
C GLN A 131 9.76 -6.50 25.17
N PHE A 132 9.72 -5.18 25.37
CA PHE A 132 10.82 -4.26 25.16
C PHE A 132 11.04 -3.41 26.43
N PRO A 133 12.30 -3.05 26.76
CA PRO A 133 12.60 -2.22 27.92
C PRO A 133 12.22 -0.76 27.67
N ASP A 134 11.69 -0.09 28.69
CA ASP A 134 11.39 1.36 28.70
C ASP A 134 10.50 1.84 27.54
N THR A 135 9.56 0.99 27.10
CA THR A 135 8.59 1.33 26.06
C THR A 135 7.17 1.42 26.62
N ASP A 136 6.44 2.46 26.25
CA ASP A 136 4.99 2.49 26.43
C ASP A 136 4.28 1.43 25.56
N PRO A 137 2.98 1.15 25.81
CA PRO A 137 2.24 0.13 25.08
C PRO A 137 2.20 0.34 23.55
N ASP A 138 2.11 1.57 23.07
CA ASP A 138 2.00 1.89 21.63
C ASP A 138 3.33 1.63 20.92
N GLU A 139 4.43 2.08 21.53
CA GLU A 139 5.77 1.83 21.02
C GLU A 139 6.12 0.34 21.08
N GLN A 140 5.76 -0.36 22.16
CA GLN A 140 5.93 -1.81 22.25
C GLN A 140 5.21 -2.51 21.08
N ARG A 141 3.92 -2.19 20.86
CA ARG A 141 3.14 -2.76 19.77
C ARG A 141 3.77 -2.48 18.41
N ARG A 142 4.29 -1.26 18.19
CA ARG A 142 5.00 -0.88 16.95
C ARG A 142 6.25 -1.75 16.74
N LEU A 143 7.04 -1.97 17.79
CA LEU A 143 8.24 -2.80 17.74
C LEU A 143 7.91 -4.29 17.55
N VAL A 144 6.87 -4.81 18.20
CA VAL A 144 6.36 -6.18 17.98
C VAL A 144 5.98 -6.36 16.52
N LYS A 145 5.15 -5.46 15.97
CA LYS A 145 4.74 -5.51 14.56
C LYS A 145 5.94 -5.52 13.62
N GLN A 146 6.91 -4.63 13.85
CA GLN A 146 8.13 -4.59 13.05
C GLN A 146 8.93 -5.89 13.15
N LEU A 147 9.08 -6.45 14.35
CA LEU A 147 9.84 -7.70 14.58
C LEU A 147 9.16 -8.91 13.93
N VAL A 148 7.84 -9.05 14.10
CA VAL A 148 7.05 -10.16 13.51
C VAL A 148 7.11 -10.11 11.99
N LEU A 149 6.84 -8.96 11.37
CA LEU A 149 6.91 -8.81 9.92
C LEU A 149 8.34 -9.05 9.39
N THR A 150 9.36 -8.67 10.16
CA THR A 150 10.76 -8.98 9.81
C THR A 150 11.03 -10.48 9.90
N ALA A 151 10.53 -11.15 10.94
CA ALA A 151 10.69 -12.59 11.14
C ALA A 151 10.03 -13.39 10.01
N LEU A 152 8.86 -13.00 9.51
CA LEU A 152 8.23 -13.64 8.35
C LEU A 152 9.10 -13.59 7.07
N ASN A 153 9.95 -12.57 6.93
CA ASN A 153 10.85 -12.39 5.78
C ASN A 153 12.25 -12.97 6.01
N ALA A 154 12.55 -13.45 7.22
CA ALA A 154 13.86 -13.98 7.57
C ALA A 154 13.89 -15.50 7.42
N LYS A 155 15.05 -16.05 7.07
CA LYS A 155 15.28 -17.50 6.94
C LYS A 155 15.60 -18.22 8.26
N ASP A 156 15.91 -17.45 9.30
CA ASP A 156 16.23 -17.90 10.66
C ASP A 156 16.13 -16.73 11.64
N THR A 157 16.04 -17.02 12.94
CA THR A 157 15.91 -15.97 13.97
C THR A 157 17.09 -15.02 14.01
N ARG A 158 18.31 -15.49 13.71
CA ARG A 158 19.50 -14.63 13.73
C ARG A 158 19.37 -13.52 12.69
N SER A 159 18.94 -13.89 11.48
CA SER A 159 18.68 -12.99 10.37
C SER A 159 17.53 -12.03 10.70
N ALA A 160 16.45 -12.53 11.33
CA ALA A 160 15.34 -11.69 11.80
C ALA A 160 15.81 -10.61 12.79
N CYS A 161 16.62 -11.01 13.77
CA CYS A 161 17.18 -10.10 14.78
C CYS A 161 18.10 -9.04 14.15
N SER A 162 18.93 -9.42 13.18
CA SER A 162 19.81 -8.46 12.47
C SER A 162 18.97 -7.44 11.70
N ALA A 163 18.06 -7.93 10.84
CA ALA A 163 17.20 -7.09 10.01
C ALA A 163 16.31 -6.16 10.83
N PHE A 164 15.81 -6.62 11.99
CA PHE A 164 15.02 -5.79 12.90
C PHE A 164 15.82 -4.57 13.37
N ARG A 165 17.06 -4.77 13.83
CA ARG A 165 17.94 -3.68 14.28
C ARG A 165 18.33 -2.74 13.14
N GLU A 166 18.59 -3.30 11.96
CA GLU A 166 18.92 -2.52 10.76
C GLU A 166 17.76 -1.62 10.33
N GLY A 167 16.52 -2.11 10.44
CA GLY A 167 15.30 -1.37 10.11
C GLY A 167 14.93 -0.25 11.08
N LEU A 168 15.56 -0.16 12.25
CA LEU A 168 15.35 0.95 13.19
C LEU A 168 16.17 2.18 12.81
N LYS A 169 15.69 3.38 13.20
CA LYS A 169 16.43 4.64 13.02
C LYS A 169 17.73 4.64 13.82
N ALA A 170 18.76 5.34 13.31
CA ALA A 170 20.01 5.53 14.04
C ALA A 170 19.77 6.11 15.44
N GLY A 171 20.47 5.59 16.46
CA GLY A 171 20.30 6.00 17.86
C GLY A 171 19.11 5.38 18.60
N HIS A 172 18.23 4.63 17.92
CA HIS A 172 17.11 3.97 18.60
C HIS A 172 17.62 2.88 19.58
N PRO A 173 17.16 2.86 20.85
CA PRO A 173 17.62 1.88 21.86
C PRO A 173 17.49 0.42 21.41
N GLY A 174 16.42 0.14 20.66
CA GLY A 174 16.14 -1.16 20.03
C GLY A 174 17.30 -1.73 19.18
N LYS A 175 18.22 -0.90 18.67
CA LYS A 175 19.41 -1.36 17.94
C LYS A 175 20.39 -2.16 18.79
N HIS A 176 20.36 -2.02 20.11
CA HIS A 176 21.28 -2.68 21.05
C HIS A 176 20.65 -3.89 21.76
N LEU A 177 19.39 -4.23 21.47
CA LEU A 177 18.73 -5.39 22.05
C LEU A 177 19.46 -6.67 21.68
N LYS A 178 19.53 -7.63 22.60
CA LYS A 178 20.19 -8.94 22.38
C LYS A 178 19.28 -9.87 21.57
N ASN A 179 19.88 -10.82 20.85
CA ASN A 179 19.11 -11.84 20.11
C ASN A 179 18.18 -12.63 21.05
N THR A 180 18.62 -12.90 22.28
CA THR A 180 17.81 -13.61 23.29
C THR A 180 16.54 -12.85 23.67
N SER A 181 16.61 -11.52 23.77
CA SER A 181 15.44 -10.67 24.04
C SER A 181 14.45 -10.69 22.88
N LEU A 182 14.94 -10.53 21.65
CA LEU A 182 14.08 -10.55 20.45
C LEU A 182 13.48 -11.94 20.20
N GLN A 183 14.25 -13.03 20.41
CA GLN A 183 13.73 -14.39 20.34
C GLN A 183 12.64 -14.63 21.38
N LYS A 184 12.77 -14.10 22.61
CA LYS A 184 11.72 -14.18 23.61
C LYS A 184 10.43 -13.54 23.09
N THR A 185 10.49 -12.34 22.50
CA THR A 185 9.31 -11.68 21.92
C THR A 185 8.70 -12.49 20.77
N ILE A 186 9.52 -13.09 19.90
CA ILE A 186 9.05 -13.99 18.83
C ILE A 186 8.32 -15.21 19.40
N ASN A 187 8.85 -15.80 20.48
CA ASN A 187 8.21 -16.90 21.18
C ASN A 187 6.89 -16.47 21.81
N THR A 188 6.85 -15.31 22.50
CA THR A 188 5.62 -14.76 23.06
C THR A 188 4.55 -14.57 21.98
N PHE A 189 4.92 -14.05 20.80
CA PHE A 189 3.99 -13.95 19.68
C PHE A 189 3.52 -15.33 19.20
N SER A 190 4.41 -16.31 19.15
CA SER A 190 4.08 -17.68 18.74
C SER A 190 3.13 -18.35 19.73
N GLU A 191 3.24 -18.06 21.02
CA GLU A 191 2.28 -18.50 22.05
C GLU A 191 0.94 -17.76 21.93
N HIS A 192 0.97 -16.49 21.55
CA HIS A 192 -0.23 -15.66 21.36
C HIS A 192 -1.02 -16.05 20.10
N VAL A 193 -0.33 -16.41 19.01
CA VAL A 193 -0.94 -16.87 17.76
C VAL A 193 -0.26 -18.18 17.28
N PRO A 194 -0.53 -19.33 17.92
CA PRO A 194 0.16 -20.60 17.66
C PRO A 194 0.15 -21.07 16.20
N ALA A 195 -0.94 -20.83 15.49
CA ALA A 195 -1.10 -21.19 14.09
C ALA A 195 -0.07 -20.52 13.15
N LEU A 196 0.58 -19.44 13.60
CA LEU A 196 1.55 -18.69 12.79
C LEU A 196 3.00 -19.00 13.14
N ALA A 197 3.26 -19.81 14.17
CA ALA A 197 4.61 -20.08 14.68
C ALA A 197 5.56 -20.61 13.57
N ASP A 198 5.10 -21.58 12.78
CA ASP A 198 5.91 -22.21 11.71
C ASP A 198 6.19 -21.28 10.52
N SER A 199 5.46 -20.16 10.43
CA SER A 199 5.65 -19.14 9.39
C SER A 199 6.73 -18.11 9.76
N LEU A 200 7.12 -18.05 11.03
CA LEU A 200 8.16 -17.14 11.49
C LEU A 200 9.53 -17.72 11.18
N CYS A 201 10.45 -16.86 10.76
CA CYS A 201 11.83 -17.23 10.47
C CYS A 201 11.96 -18.34 9.40
N SER A 202 10.97 -18.47 8.51
CA SER A 202 10.94 -19.45 7.42
C SER A 202 10.78 -18.83 6.02
N ASP A 203 11.10 -17.53 5.90
CA ASP A 203 11.20 -16.78 4.65
C ASP A 203 9.94 -16.89 3.78
N VAL A 204 8.78 -16.87 4.44
CA VAL A 204 7.45 -16.97 3.81
C VAL A 204 7.01 -15.66 3.19
N GLY A 205 7.58 -14.54 3.63
CA GLY A 205 7.16 -13.19 3.24
C GLY A 205 7.11 -12.99 1.73
N ILE A 206 8.06 -13.54 0.98
CA ILE A 206 8.07 -13.42 -0.49
C ILE A 206 6.88 -14.13 -1.18
N ARG A 207 6.35 -15.20 -0.57
CA ARG A 207 5.14 -15.90 -1.05
C ARG A 207 3.89 -15.15 -0.63
N LEU A 208 3.91 -14.55 0.56
CA LEU A 208 2.83 -13.67 1.01
C LEU A 208 2.71 -12.43 0.12
N MET A 209 3.84 -11.88 -0.36
CA MET A 209 3.85 -10.84 -1.39
C MET A 209 3.19 -11.30 -2.69
N PHE A 210 3.39 -12.57 -3.08
CA PHE A 210 2.70 -13.11 -4.24
C PHE A 210 1.18 -13.14 -4.02
N THR A 211 0.72 -13.66 -2.89
CA THR A 211 -0.71 -13.69 -2.56
C THR A 211 -1.32 -12.28 -2.49
N ASP A 212 -0.67 -11.32 -1.82
CA ASP A 212 -1.17 -9.94 -1.78
C ASP A 212 -1.21 -9.29 -3.18
N SER A 213 -0.25 -9.60 -4.04
CA SER A 213 -0.26 -9.11 -5.42
C SER A 213 -1.40 -9.67 -6.26
N GLN A 214 -1.89 -10.88 -5.96
CA GLN A 214 -3.06 -11.44 -6.64
C GLN A 214 -4.34 -10.69 -6.24
N ILE A 215 -4.46 -10.32 -4.96
CA ILE A 215 -5.57 -9.48 -4.47
C ILE A 215 -5.52 -8.13 -5.18
N MET A 216 -4.35 -7.48 -5.21
CA MET A 216 -4.20 -6.18 -5.86
C MET A 216 -4.43 -6.22 -7.37
N GLU A 217 -4.10 -7.31 -8.06
CA GLU A 217 -4.42 -7.48 -9.48
C GLU A 217 -5.93 -7.49 -9.73
N ARG A 218 -6.72 -8.13 -8.86
CA ARG A 218 -8.20 -8.12 -8.94
C ARG A 218 -8.76 -6.72 -8.72
N VAL A 219 -8.25 -6.00 -7.72
CA VAL A 219 -8.61 -4.59 -7.47
C VAL A 219 -8.29 -3.72 -8.69
N ILE A 220 -7.06 -3.81 -9.23
CA ILE A 220 -6.64 -3.08 -10.43
C ILE A 220 -7.55 -3.41 -11.60
N THR A 221 -7.82 -4.69 -11.83
CA THR A 221 -8.67 -5.14 -12.95
C THR A 221 -10.07 -4.54 -12.84
N HIS A 222 -10.70 -4.64 -11.67
CA HIS A 222 -12.04 -4.12 -11.42
C HIS A 222 -12.11 -2.60 -11.63
N CYS A 223 -11.24 -1.83 -10.98
CA CYS A 223 -11.24 -0.38 -11.10
C CYS A 223 -10.89 0.08 -12.52
N THR A 224 -9.95 -0.60 -13.19
CA THR A 224 -9.59 -0.28 -14.59
C THR A 224 -10.76 -0.50 -15.54
N LEU A 225 -11.55 -1.56 -15.36
CA LEU A 225 -12.76 -1.81 -16.16
C LEU A 225 -13.84 -0.73 -15.97
N LEU A 226 -13.88 -0.12 -14.79
CA LEU A 226 -14.77 1.02 -14.48
C LEU A 226 -14.20 2.37 -14.95
N GLY A 227 -12.99 2.40 -15.51
CA GLY A 227 -12.30 3.65 -15.84
C GLY A 227 -11.87 4.46 -14.62
N LEU A 228 -11.79 3.83 -13.44
CA LEU A 228 -11.38 4.46 -12.19
C LEU A 228 -9.88 4.24 -11.94
N PRO A 229 -9.04 5.28 -12.05
CA PRO A 229 -7.61 5.15 -11.83
C PRO A 229 -7.30 4.96 -10.34
N VAL A 230 -6.84 3.78 -9.98
CA VAL A 230 -6.28 3.49 -8.65
C VAL A 230 -4.76 3.59 -8.68
N LEU A 231 -4.14 4.14 -7.63
CA LEU A 231 -2.68 4.18 -7.48
C LEU A 231 -2.25 3.18 -6.41
N THR A 232 -1.71 2.04 -6.83
CA THR A 232 -1.33 0.97 -5.88
C THR A 232 0.00 1.25 -5.19
N ILE A 233 0.07 1.04 -3.88
CA ILE A 233 1.28 1.01 -3.05
C ILE A 233 1.30 -0.29 -2.26
N HIS A 234 1.94 -1.33 -2.81
CA HIS A 234 1.92 -2.67 -2.21
C HIS A 234 0.48 -3.13 -1.93
N ASP A 235 0.09 -3.24 -0.66
CA ASP A 235 -1.21 -3.66 -0.13
C ASP A 235 -2.16 -2.49 0.22
N SER A 236 -1.85 -1.28 -0.26
CA SER A 236 -2.78 -0.14 -0.23
C SER A 236 -3.05 0.41 -1.64
N ALA A 237 -4.15 1.16 -1.77
CA ALA A 237 -4.52 1.85 -3.00
C ALA A 237 -5.03 3.26 -2.70
N ILE A 238 -4.68 4.21 -3.58
CA ILE A 238 -5.18 5.58 -3.57
C ILE A 238 -6.21 5.73 -4.69
N ILE A 239 -7.34 6.35 -4.39
CA ILE A 239 -8.44 6.61 -5.32
C ILE A 239 -9.02 8.02 -5.07
N PRO A 240 -9.69 8.69 -6.04
CA PRO A 240 -10.46 9.88 -5.70
C PRO A 240 -11.39 9.62 -4.52
N TYR A 241 -11.42 10.54 -3.57
CA TYR A 241 -12.19 10.41 -2.32
C TYR A 241 -13.71 10.29 -2.55
N THR A 242 -14.19 10.50 -3.78
CA THR A 242 -15.57 10.32 -4.23
C THR A 242 -15.93 8.88 -4.59
N HIS A 243 -14.94 7.99 -4.63
CA HIS A 243 -15.08 6.57 -4.99
C HIS A 243 -14.45 5.67 -3.93
N SER A 244 -14.35 6.13 -2.68
CA SER A 244 -13.74 5.37 -1.60
C SER A 244 -14.46 4.04 -1.35
N LYS A 245 -15.80 4.04 -1.41
CA LYS A 245 -16.62 2.83 -1.22
C LYS A 245 -16.40 1.80 -2.32
N VAL A 246 -16.29 2.26 -3.58
CA VAL A 246 -16.01 1.36 -4.71
C VAL A 246 -14.67 0.65 -4.51
N LEU A 247 -13.66 1.37 -4.02
CA LEU A 247 -12.37 0.75 -3.69
C LEU A 247 -12.48 -0.23 -2.51
N GLU A 248 -13.18 0.13 -1.43
CA GLU A 248 -13.35 -0.76 -0.29
C GLU A 248 -14.04 -2.07 -0.67
N GLU A 249 -15.13 -1.99 -1.45
CA GLU A 249 -15.86 -3.15 -1.95
C GLU A 249 -14.97 -4.01 -2.85
N ALA A 250 -14.24 -3.39 -3.78
CA ALA A 250 -13.31 -4.11 -4.65
C ALA A 250 -12.19 -4.81 -3.86
N MET A 251 -11.64 -4.17 -2.83
CA MET A 251 -10.60 -4.74 -1.96
C MET A 251 -11.12 -5.91 -1.12
N LYS A 252 -12.31 -5.78 -0.52
CA LYS A 252 -12.95 -6.87 0.25
C LYS A 252 -13.26 -8.06 -0.64
N GLN A 253 -13.88 -7.83 -1.79
CA GLN A 253 -14.24 -8.87 -2.75
C GLN A 253 -12.99 -9.59 -3.29
N ALA A 254 -11.95 -8.83 -3.64
CA ALA A 254 -10.68 -9.41 -4.08
C ALA A 254 -10.02 -10.29 -3.00
N ALA A 255 -10.09 -9.89 -1.73
CA ALA A 255 -9.60 -10.71 -0.63
C ALA A 255 -10.40 -12.02 -0.50
N VAL A 256 -11.73 -11.97 -0.57
CA VAL A 256 -12.59 -13.16 -0.56
C VAL A 256 -12.23 -14.12 -1.70
N GLU A 257 -12.04 -13.60 -2.91
CA GLU A 257 -11.72 -14.42 -4.09
C GLU A 257 -10.36 -15.12 -4.01
N VAL A 258 -9.37 -14.48 -3.40
CA VAL A 258 -7.98 -15.00 -3.38
C VAL A 258 -7.68 -15.82 -2.13
N VAL A 259 -8.18 -15.39 -0.96
CA VAL A 259 -7.87 -16.05 0.32
C VAL A 259 -9.10 -16.60 1.05
N GLY A 260 -10.29 -16.51 0.45
CA GLY A 260 -11.50 -17.14 0.97
C GLY A 260 -12.23 -16.36 2.06
N ARG A 261 -11.77 -15.15 2.40
CA ARG A 261 -12.41 -14.28 3.41
C ARG A 261 -12.07 -12.81 3.22
N GLU A 262 -12.87 -11.93 3.80
CA GLU A 262 -12.55 -10.50 3.87
C GLU A 262 -11.31 -10.25 4.74
N ILE A 263 -10.56 -9.23 4.39
CA ILE A 263 -9.46 -8.69 5.21
C ILE A 263 -9.87 -7.29 5.67
N PRO A 264 -9.74 -6.96 6.97
CA PRO A 264 -10.13 -5.64 7.46
C PRO A 264 -9.36 -4.51 6.75
N LEU A 265 -10.06 -3.42 6.47
CA LEU A 265 -9.51 -2.23 5.81
C LEU A 265 -9.33 -1.08 6.81
N GLU A 266 -8.46 -0.14 6.45
CA GLU A 266 -8.27 1.14 7.11
C GLU A 266 -8.22 2.24 6.05
N ALA A 267 -9.07 3.26 6.16
CA ALA A 267 -8.96 4.45 5.33
C ALA A 267 -8.13 5.51 6.05
N LYS A 268 -7.15 6.11 5.38
CA LYS A 268 -6.30 7.18 5.95
C LYS A 268 -7.00 8.54 6.05
N ALA A 269 -8.13 8.69 5.38
CA ALA A 269 -9.02 9.84 5.48
C ALA A 269 -10.46 9.42 5.14
N LEU A 270 -11.44 10.26 5.47
CA LEU A 270 -12.83 10.02 5.09
C LEU A 270 -13.04 10.33 3.61
N GLY A 271 -13.77 9.46 2.89
CA GLY A 271 -14.23 9.71 1.52
C GLY A 271 -15.55 10.49 1.48
N LEU A 272 -15.81 11.25 0.42
CA LEU A 272 -17.06 12.02 0.22
C LEU A 272 -18.29 11.13 0.01
N ASP A 273 -18.07 9.88 -0.39
CA ASP A 273 -19.08 8.85 -0.61
C ASP A 273 -19.29 7.92 0.61
N HIS A 274 -18.60 8.15 1.73
CA HIS A 274 -18.70 7.34 2.94
C HIS A 274 -20.11 7.32 3.55
N ASP A 275 -20.53 6.20 4.14
CA ASP A 275 -21.90 6.01 4.64
C ASP A 275 -22.27 6.91 5.83
N SER A 276 -21.28 7.46 6.54
CA SER A 276 -21.52 8.45 7.60
C SER A 276 -22.25 9.69 7.12
N TRP A 277 -22.15 10.02 5.82
CA TRP A 277 -22.82 11.17 5.23
C TRP A 277 -24.26 10.92 4.83
N LYS A 278 -24.77 9.68 4.91
CA LYS A 278 -26.05 9.28 4.31
C LYS A 278 -27.25 10.09 4.84
N ASP A 279 -27.20 10.41 6.13
CA ASP A 279 -28.26 11.15 6.82
C ASP A 279 -27.93 12.64 6.97
N ASP A 280 -26.73 13.07 6.53
CA ASP A 280 -26.30 14.46 6.61
C ASP A 280 -26.91 15.30 5.46
N PRO A 281 -27.32 16.54 5.73
CA PRO A 281 -27.73 17.48 4.69
C PRO A 281 -26.63 17.73 3.65
N VAL A 282 -27.01 18.03 2.41
CA VAL A 282 -26.08 18.29 1.30
C VAL A 282 -25.02 19.34 1.63
N TYR A 283 -25.36 20.38 2.40
CA TYR A 283 -24.40 21.43 2.77
C TYR A 283 -23.24 20.92 3.64
N VAL A 284 -23.44 19.87 4.47
CA VAL A 284 -22.36 19.28 5.28
C VAL A 284 -21.32 18.63 4.37
N ARG A 285 -21.79 17.96 3.31
CA ARG A 285 -20.90 17.36 2.29
C ARG A 285 -20.21 18.43 1.44
N LEU A 286 -20.87 19.55 1.18
CA LEU A 286 -20.27 20.71 0.50
C LEU A 286 -19.17 21.36 1.36
N ASP A 287 -19.41 21.52 2.67
CA ASP A 287 -18.42 22.02 3.63
C ASP A 287 -17.21 21.06 3.69
N PHE A 288 -17.46 19.74 3.68
CA PHE A 288 -16.39 18.75 3.64
C PHE A 288 -15.60 18.77 2.33
N GLN A 289 -16.27 18.90 1.17
CA GLN A 289 -15.60 19.10 -0.12
C GLN A 289 -14.71 20.35 -0.07
N THR A 290 -15.26 21.48 0.41
CA THR A 290 -14.52 22.75 0.55
C THR A 290 -13.32 22.60 1.48
N TYR A 291 -13.44 21.84 2.57
CA TYR A 291 -12.32 21.55 3.48
C TYR A 291 -11.22 20.70 2.82
N ARG A 292 -11.59 19.81 1.90
CA ARG A 292 -10.65 18.93 1.17
C ARG A 292 -10.02 19.61 -0.04
N GLU A 293 -10.57 20.73 -0.49
CA GLU A 293 -9.94 21.56 -1.51
C GLU A 293 -8.57 22.06 -1.05
N THR A 294 -7.64 22.12 -1.99
CA THR A 294 -6.29 22.65 -1.76
C THR A 294 -6.01 23.65 -2.86
N GLU A 295 -5.44 24.81 -2.51
CA GLU A 295 -5.08 25.82 -3.51
C GLU A 295 -4.06 25.24 -4.53
N ARG A 296 -4.30 25.50 -5.81
CA ARG A 296 -3.42 25.07 -6.90
C ARG A 296 -2.37 26.15 -7.11
N CYS A 297 -1.09 25.78 -7.03
CA CYS A 297 -0.01 26.70 -7.36
C CYS A 297 0.15 26.87 -8.87
N GLU A 298 0.87 27.91 -9.31
CA GLU A 298 1.12 28.20 -10.72
C GLU A 298 1.80 27.03 -11.44
N GLY A 299 2.78 26.40 -10.78
CA GLY A 299 3.46 25.23 -11.31
C GLY A 299 2.52 24.05 -11.58
N TYR A 300 1.53 23.80 -10.72
CA TYR A 300 0.52 22.76 -10.93
C TYR A 300 -0.39 23.09 -12.12
N LEU A 301 -0.91 24.33 -12.17
CA LEU A 301 -1.80 24.77 -13.26
C LEU A 301 -1.11 24.73 -14.61
N THR A 302 0.19 25.06 -14.66
CA THR A 302 1.01 24.95 -15.87
C THR A 302 1.09 23.49 -16.34
N ARG A 303 1.42 22.55 -15.44
CA ARG A 303 1.50 21.12 -15.79
C ARG A 303 0.16 20.52 -16.16
N LEU A 304 -0.92 20.94 -15.51
CA LEU A 304 -2.28 20.58 -15.88
C LEU A 304 -2.56 21.01 -17.33
N LYS A 305 -2.32 22.29 -17.67
CA LYS A 305 -2.56 22.80 -19.02
C LYS A 305 -1.70 22.09 -20.08
N GLU A 306 -0.43 21.84 -19.79
CA GLU A 306 0.45 21.07 -20.66
C GLU A 306 -0.07 19.65 -20.89
N TRP A 307 -0.58 19.00 -19.84
CA TRP A 307 -1.15 17.67 -19.92
C TRP A 307 -2.43 17.67 -20.78
N GLU A 308 -3.34 18.63 -20.59
CA GLU A 308 -4.54 18.77 -21.41
C GLU A 308 -4.20 18.99 -22.89
N ASN A 309 -3.24 19.87 -23.17
CA ASN A 309 -2.79 20.15 -24.54
C ASN A 309 -2.14 18.91 -25.20
N THR A 310 -1.43 18.10 -24.41
CA THR A 310 -0.76 16.89 -24.90
C THR A 310 -1.74 15.75 -25.17
N THR A 311 -2.75 15.60 -24.32
CA THR A 311 -3.71 14.48 -24.38
C THR A 311 -4.98 14.81 -25.14
N GLY A 312 -5.28 16.10 -25.36
CA GLY A 312 -6.55 16.57 -25.90
C GLY A 312 -7.74 16.37 -24.96
N ARG A 313 -7.49 16.16 -23.66
CA ARG A 313 -8.51 15.89 -22.65
C ARG A 313 -8.58 17.03 -21.66
N GLU A 314 -9.79 17.46 -21.36
CA GLU A 314 -10.06 18.41 -20.29
C GLU A 314 -10.15 17.68 -18.95
N VAL A 315 -9.52 18.23 -17.91
CA VAL A 315 -9.69 17.73 -16.54
C VAL A 315 -10.79 18.53 -15.88
N VAL A 316 -11.92 17.88 -15.64
CA VAL A 316 -13.03 18.47 -14.90
C VAL A 316 -12.99 17.92 -13.47
N PRO A 317 -12.66 18.75 -12.45
CA PRO A 317 -12.71 18.30 -11.07
C PRO A 317 -14.14 17.94 -10.69
N PHE A 318 -14.28 16.96 -9.80
CA PHE A 318 -15.58 16.59 -9.27
C PHE A 318 -16.20 17.76 -8.49
N ASN A 319 -17.47 18.04 -8.74
CA ASN A 319 -18.28 18.96 -7.94
C ASN A 319 -19.60 18.29 -7.57
N ILE A 320 -20.00 18.38 -6.30
CA ILE A 320 -21.28 17.83 -5.82
C ILE A 320 -22.50 18.66 -6.28
N LEU A 321 -22.27 19.89 -6.75
CA LEU A 321 -23.28 20.79 -7.35
C LEU A 321 -23.23 20.75 -8.88
#